data_AF-A0A1F9BMA6-F1
#
_entry.id   AF-A0A1F9BMA6-F1
#
_cell.length_a   1.000
_cell.length_b   1.000
_cell.length_c   1.000
_cell.angle_alpha   90.00
_cell.angle_beta   90.00
_cell.angle_gamma   90.00
#
_symmetry.space_group_name_H-M   'P 1'
#
loop_
_entity.id
_entity.type
_entity.pdbx_description
1 polymer ?
#
loop_
_entity_poly.entity_id
_entity_poly.type
_entity_poly.pdbx_seq_one_letter_code
_entity_poly.pdbx_strand_id
1 'polypeptide(L)' 'MQGKGSQGQEIIIRCCSCQKILTVAGEWQDLKPCRRKRKETLFSHSVCPVCIKDLYPEFLPAAGMDL' A
#
# COMPACT_ATOMS: atom_id res chain seq x y z
N MET A 1 28.09 1.90 -27.07
CA MET A 1 26.70 2.08 -27.55
C MET A 1 25.77 1.57 -26.46
N GLN A 2 24.84 2.41 -26.02
CA GLN A 2 24.12 2.31 -24.74
C GLN A 2 23.34 1.00 -24.58
N GLY A 3 23.58 0.30 -23.46
CA GLY A 3 22.73 -0.80 -22.99
C GLY A 3 21.38 -0.26 -22.52
N LYS A 4 20.30 -0.79 -23.07
CA LYS A 4 18.93 -0.45 -22.70
C LYS A 4 18.59 -1.14 -21.37
N GLY A 5 18.68 -0.40 -20.26
CA GLY A 5 18.13 -0.84 -18.98
C GLY A 5 16.60 -0.89 -19.06
N SER A 6 16.00 -2.01 -18.64
CA SER A 6 14.55 -2.20 -18.62
C SER A 6 13.89 -1.19 -17.66
N GLN A 7 12.86 -0.49 -18.12
CA GLN A 7 12.03 0.38 -17.29
C GLN A 7 11.11 -0.51 -16.43
N GLY A 8 11.51 -0.80 -15.19
CA GLY A 8 10.67 -1.50 -14.23
C GLY A 8 9.50 -0.62 -13.78
N GLN A 9 8.27 -1.15 -13.82
CA GLN A 9 7.08 -0.44 -13.35
C GLN A 9 7.03 -0.45 -11.81
N GLU A 10 6.84 0.72 -11.20
CA GLU A 10 6.70 0.87 -9.75
C GLU A 10 5.23 0.63 -9.35
N ILE A 11 4.98 -0.40 -8.52
CA ILE A 11 3.66 -0.73 -7.98
C ILE A 11 3.53 -0.11 -6.59
N ILE A 12 2.48 0.67 -6.40
CA ILE A 12 2.10 1.24 -5.10
C ILE A 12 0.94 0.44 -4.50
N ILE A 13 1.08 0.01 -3.25
CA ILE A 13 -0.02 -0.62 -2.50
C ILE A 13 -0.74 0.45 -1.70
N ARG A 14 -2.06 0.56 -1.86
CA ARG A 14 -2.90 1.48 -1.08
C ARG A 14 -4.03 0.77 -0.36
N CYS A 15 -4.52 1.39 0.71
CA CYS A 15 -5.68 0.91 1.44
C CYS A 15 -6.94 1.19 0.61
N CYS A 16 -7.77 0.18 0.36
CA CYS A 16 -9.03 0.35 -0.35
C CYS A 16 -10.07 1.17 0.44
N SER A 17 -9.92 1.25 1.77
CA SER A 17 -10.81 2.01 2.66
C SER A 17 -10.31 3.44 2.87
N CYS A 18 -9.15 3.64 3.50
CA CYS A 18 -8.66 4.97 3.88
C CYS A 18 -7.67 5.60 2.90
N GLN A 19 -7.33 4.93 1.79
CA GLN A 19 -6.45 5.45 0.73
C GLN A 19 -4.97 5.70 1.11
N LYS A 20 -4.56 5.44 2.35
CA LYS A 20 -3.14 5.45 2.76
C LYS A 20 -2.32 4.46 1.94
N ILE A 21 -1.03 4.72 1.79
CA ILE A 21 -0.09 3.91 1.00
C ILE A 21 0.85 3.17 1.92
N LEU A 22 1.17 1.92 1.56
CA LEU A 22 2.20 1.12 2.20
C LEU A 22 3.58 1.54 1.66
N THR A 23 4.45 1.99 2.56
CA THR A 23 5.84 2.34 2.23
C THR A 23 6.72 1.09 2.19
N VAL A 24 7.90 1.23 1.59
CA VAL A 24 8.94 0.18 1.63
C VAL A 24 9.40 -0.18 3.05
N ALA A 25 9.18 0.71 4.02
CA ALA A 25 9.45 0.46 5.44
C ALA A 25 8.34 -0.34 6.13
N GLY A 26 7.27 -0.72 5.42
CA GLY A 26 6.13 -1.45 5.97
C GLY A 26 5.12 -0.55 6.70
N GLU A 27 5.20 0.77 6.52
CA GLU A 27 4.32 1.72 7.20
C GLU A 27 3.18 2.21 6.32
N TRP A 28 2.02 2.47 6.92
CA TRP A 28 0.88 3.08 6.24
C TRP A 28 0.89 4.60 6.44
N GLN A 29 1.07 5.36 5.35
CA GLN A 29 1.16 6.81 5.40
C GLN A 29 0.16 7.46 4.42
N ASP A 30 -0.24 8.70 4.71
CA ASP A 30 -1.08 9.47 3.79
C ASP A 30 -0.38 9.68 2.45
N LEU A 31 -1.14 9.51 1.36
CA LEU A 31 -0.66 9.88 0.05
C LEU A 31 -0.47 11.40 0.03
N LYS A 32 0.77 11.86 0.16
CA LYS A 32 1.10 13.26 -0.10
C LYS A 32 0.69 13.56 -1.54
N PRO A 33 -0.03 14.66 -1.81
CA PRO A 33 -0.42 15.00 -3.18
C PRO A 33 0.85 15.09 -4.03
N CYS A 34 1.04 14.08 -4.89
CA CYS A 34 2.15 14.02 -5.80
C CYS A 34 1.92 15.12 -6.84
N ARG A 35 2.62 16.26 -6.72
CA ARG A 35 2.58 17.35 -7.71
C ARG A 35 3.17 16.94 -9.07
N ARG A 36 3.72 15.73 -9.17
CA ARG A 36 4.41 15.24 -10.36
C ARG A 36 3.47 14.30 -11.12
N LYS A 37 3.06 14.72 -12.33
CA LYS A 37 2.32 13.91 -13.31
C LYS A 37 3.14 12.68 -13.74
N ARG A 38 3.36 11.69 -12.87
CA ARG A 38 3.86 10.39 -13.30
C ARG A 38 2.66 9.54 -13.66
N LYS A 39 2.48 9.35 -14.97
CA LYS A 39 1.33 8.73 -15.63
C LYS A 39 1.37 7.19 -15.65
N GLU A 40 2.36 6.56 -15.02
CA GLU A 40 2.63 5.11 -15.19
C GLU A 40 2.88 4.40 -13.85
N THR A 41 2.27 4.88 -12.78
CA THR A 41 2.29 4.16 -11.50
C THR A 41 1.13 3.16 -11.46
N LEU A 42 1.44 1.89 -11.26
CA LEU A 42 0.43 0.86 -11.05
C LEU A 42 0.02 0.84 -9.57
N PHE A 43 -1.25 0.60 -9.31
CA PHE A 43 -1.77 0.51 -7.95
C PHE A 43 -2.25 -0.91 -7.66
N SER A 44 -1.90 -1.41 -6.48
CA SER A 44 -2.51 -2.57 -5.85
C SER A 44 -3.34 -2.13 -4.64
N HIS A 45 -4.30 -2.96 -4.24
CA HIS A 45 -5.20 -2.69 -3.12
C HIS A 45 -4.97 -3.68 -1.98
N SER A 46 -4.96 -3.17 -0.76
CA SER A 46 -4.89 -3.91 0.50
C SER A 46 -5.77 -3.20 1.55
N VAL A 47 -5.82 -3.69 2.78
CA VAL A 47 -6.51 -3.06 3.92
C VAL A 47 -5.48 -2.81 5.02
N CYS A 48 -5.38 -1.57 5.50
CA CYS A 48 -4.43 -1.26 6.58
C CYS A 48 -4.95 -1.80 7.92
N PRO A 49 -4.08 -2.04 8.92
CA PRO A 49 -4.48 -2.58 10.22
C PRO A 49 -5.57 -1.76 10.93
N VAL A 50 -5.55 -0.43 10.75
CA VAL A 50 -6.59 0.47 11.28
C VAL A 50 -7.94 0.13 10.66
N CYS A 51 -8.02 0.05 9.33
CA CYS A 51 -9.27 -0.29 8.65
C CYS A 51 -9.70 -1.75 8.88
N ILE A 52 -8.79 -2.69 9.08
CA ILE A 52 -9.16 -4.06 9.47
C ILE A 52 -9.85 -4.04 10.83
N LYS A 53 -9.29 -3.32 11.81
CA LYS A 53 -9.89 -3.18 13.14
C LYS A 53 -11.26 -2.52 13.11
N ASP A 54 -11.45 -1.53 12.25
CA ASP A 54 -12.71 -0.77 12.19
C ASP A 54 -13.78 -1.49 11.36
N LEU A 55 -13.41 -2.17 10.26
CA LEU A 55 -14.35 -2.78 9.32
C LEU A 55 -14.57 -4.28 9.54
N TYR A 56 -13.55 -4.98 10.03
CA TYR A 56 -13.50 -6.45 10.12
C TYR A 56 -12.91 -6.92 11.47
N PRO A 57 -13.36 -6.40 12.62
CA PRO A 57 -12.80 -6.75 13.93
C PRO A 57 -12.90 -8.25 14.26
N GLU A 58 -13.87 -8.96 13.69
CA GLU A 58 -14.09 -10.39 13.88
C GLU A 58 -12.99 -11.28 13.28
N PHE A 59 -12.20 -10.75 12.34
CA PHE A 59 -11.06 -11.45 11.76
C PHE A 59 -9.75 -11.20 12.52
N LEU A 60 -9.76 -10.31 13.52
CA LEU A 60 -8.62 -10.17 14.41
C LEU A 60 -8.64 -11.34 15.41
N PRO A 61 -7.52 -12.06 15.57
CA PRO A 61 -7.46 -13.10 16.59
C PRO A 61 -7.78 -12.47 17.95
N ALA A 62 -8.66 -13.11 18.71
CA ALA A 62 -8.78 -12.83 20.13
C ALA A 62 -7.37 -12.97 20.71
N ALA A 63 -6.83 -11.91 21.30
CA ALA A 63 -5.43 -11.80 21.71
C ALA A 63 -4.90 -13.14 22.27
N GLY A 64 -4.07 -13.86 21.49
CA GLY A 64 -3.50 -15.16 21.91
C GLY A 64 -3.55 -16.33 20.93
N MET A 65 -3.76 -16.14 19.62
CA MET A 65 -3.37 -17.16 18.64
C MET A 65 -2.35 -16.58 17.67
N ASP A 66 -1.10 -16.98 17.89
CA ASP A 66 0.03 -16.70 17.02
C ASP A 66 -0.16 -17.48 15.71
N LEU A 67 -0.25 -16.79 14.58
CA LEU A 67 -0.11 -17.35 13.23
C LEU A 67 1.30 -17.12 12.71
#